data_AF-A0A8H6HTM5-F1
#
_entry.id   AF-A0A8H6HTM5-F1
#
_cell.length_a   1.000
_cell.length_b   1.000
_cell.length_c   1.000
_cell.angle_alpha   90.00
_cell.angle_beta   90.00
_cell.angle_gamma   90.00
#
_symmetry.space_group_name_H-M   'P 1'
#
loop_
_entity.id
_entity.type
_entity.pdbx_description
1 polymer ?
#
loop_
_entity_poly.entity_id
_entity_poly.type
_entity_poly.pdbx_seq_one_letter_code
_entity_poly.pdbx_strand_id
1 'polypeptide(L)'
;MGPEASTAALADALNMEWDEDAVKIVVLITDACAAWHRGTWRLDFRMGRPIQNDPLEIVRQMAERGITLYVVACEPSLSTQYLHAVDFYRALCRITSGRMVPLLNAAQLGDYIVGSAVETVETEKLINEFRNTILDDIYGQGKPIEEVMQQIQAQMAERKTEIKTLNVEEVYEASAEADSNVGVWAQATSLGSARGRTTALSAPRLKAEYAPAPSASLGWASLSSASPSGGCSPRSRPAFSVPAPLAAPSVPGGMMARKRSTLLTETSSSMPAPPPAPAPQQAAPAVSLASQAIDESQTKRIIMQTLMRNAKVGPGGVLTPTGEYSGAKGVNILEGVPLARDEDKD
;
A
#
# COMPACT_ATOMS: atom_id res chain seq x y z
N MET A 1 -13.90 7.38 4.70
CA MET A 1 -13.43 7.92 3.41
C MET A 1 -13.01 6.74 2.56
N GLY A 2 -13.68 6.56 1.42
CA GLY A 2 -13.66 5.30 0.69
C GLY A 2 -12.61 5.24 -0.42
N PRO A 3 -12.31 4.03 -0.90
CA PRO A 3 -11.06 3.55 -1.49
C PRO A 3 -10.56 4.16 -2.83
N GLU A 4 -11.12 5.27 -3.31
CA GLU A 4 -10.72 5.93 -4.58
C GLU A 4 -9.52 6.87 -4.42
N ALA A 5 -9.17 7.23 -3.18
CA ALA A 5 -8.16 8.23 -2.89
C ALA A 5 -6.74 7.81 -3.28
N SER A 6 -6.38 6.53 -3.17
CA SER A 6 -5.01 6.08 -3.45
C SER A 6 -4.68 6.12 -4.94
N THR A 7 -5.60 5.73 -5.83
CA THR A 7 -5.39 5.84 -7.28
C THR A 7 -5.32 7.29 -7.74
N ALA A 8 -6.19 8.16 -7.21
CA ALA A 8 -6.13 9.59 -7.49
C ALA A 8 -4.80 10.20 -7.00
N ALA A 9 -4.37 9.87 -5.78
CA ALA A 9 -3.11 10.35 -5.23
C ALA A 9 -1.89 9.88 -6.06
N LEU A 10 -1.90 8.64 -6.57
CA LEU A 10 -0.83 8.16 -7.46
C LEU A 10 -0.83 8.91 -8.80
N ALA A 11 -2.01 9.20 -9.36
CA ALA A 11 -2.12 10.00 -10.58
C ALA A 11 -1.63 11.44 -10.37
N ASP A 12 -1.97 12.05 -9.23
CA ASP A 12 -1.49 13.39 -8.88
C ASP A 12 0.03 13.36 -8.71
N ALA A 13 0.57 12.39 -7.98
CA ALA A 13 2.02 12.22 -7.78
C ALA A 13 2.77 12.03 -9.10
N LEU A 14 2.21 11.28 -10.05
CA LEU A 14 2.79 11.13 -11.39
C LEU A 14 2.86 12.46 -12.15
N ASN A 15 1.89 13.36 -11.94
CA ASN A 15 1.76 14.64 -12.64
C ASN A 15 2.36 15.84 -11.88
N MET A 16 3.02 15.60 -10.75
CA MET A 16 3.76 16.66 -10.05
C MET A 16 4.95 17.14 -10.88
N GLU A 17 5.35 18.40 -10.66
CA GLU A 17 6.56 18.98 -11.25
C GLU A 17 7.79 18.41 -10.53
N TRP A 18 8.31 17.29 -11.06
CA TRP A 18 9.57 16.70 -10.61
C TRP A 18 10.73 17.30 -11.38
N ASP A 19 11.86 17.49 -10.71
CA ASP A 19 13.12 17.77 -11.39
C ASP A 19 13.60 16.51 -12.12
N GLU A 20 14.02 16.65 -13.37
CA GLU A 20 14.44 15.54 -14.23
C GLU A 20 15.63 14.80 -13.62
N ASP A 21 16.58 15.53 -13.02
CA ASP A 21 17.80 14.97 -12.42
C ASP A 21 17.63 14.55 -10.94
N ALA A 22 16.45 14.76 -10.35
CA ALA A 22 16.21 14.38 -8.97
C ALA A 22 15.89 12.88 -8.80
N VAL A 23 16.25 12.38 -7.61
CA VAL A 23 15.76 11.09 -7.09
C VAL A 23 14.30 11.24 -6.68
N LYS A 24 13.41 10.50 -7.35
CA LYS A 24 11.95 10.62 -7.20
C LYS A 24 11.40 9.45 -6.39
N ILE A 25 10.81 9.75 -5.23
CA ILE A 25 10.29 8.75 -4.30
C ILE A 25 8.87 9.12 -3.92
N VAL A 26 7.96 8.15 -4.02
CA VAL A 26 6.57 8.29 -3.56
C VAL A 26 6.35 7.27 -2.44
N VAL A 27 5.88 7.75 -1.29
CA VAL A 27 5.50 6.91 -0.16
C VAL A 27 3.99 6.94 0.01
N LEU A 28 3.33 5.81 -0.24
CA LEU A 28 1.90 5.63 -0.05
C LEU A 28 1.64 4.94 1.29
N ILE A 29 0.97 5.63 2.22
CA ILE A 29 0.56 5.07 3.51
C ILE A 29 -0.93 4.72 3.43
N THR A 30 -1.30 3.47 3.71
CA THR A 30 -2.69 3.04 3.55
C THR A 30 -3.10 1.90 4.50
N ASP A 31 -4.31 2.00 5.04
CA ASP A 31 -5.01 0.98 5.81
C ASP A 31 -6.15 0.31 5.02
N ALA A 32 -6.30 0.65 3.73
CA ALA A 32 -7.40 0.22 2.88
C ALA A 32 -6.95 -0.18 1.47
N CYS A 33 -7.70 -1.10 0.85
CA CYS A 33 -7.51 -1.40 -0.57
C CYS A 33 -8.03 -0.28 -1.45
N ALA A 34 -7.51 -0.12 -2.66
CA ALA A 34 -8.07 0.78 -3.67
C ALA A 34 -9.46 0.30 -4.17
N ALA A 35 -10.26 1.23 -4.72
CA ALA A 35 -11.72 1.08 -4.87
C ALA A 35 -12.21 -0.11 -5.70
N TRP A 36 -11.32 -0.68 -6.50
CA TRP A 36 -11.60 -1.82 -7.36
C TRP A 36 -11.97 -3.10 -6.58
N HIS A 37 -11.59 -3.23 -5.30
CA HIS A 37 -11.85 -4.45 -4.50
C HIS A 37 -13.35 -4.72 -4.24
N ARG A 38 -14.20 -3.69 -4.10
CA ARG A 38 -15.61 -3.85 -3.70
C ARG A 38 -16.59 -4.22 -4.81
N GLY A 39 -16.13 -4.38 -6.06
CA GLY A 39 -17.03 -4.73 -7.18
C GLY A 39 -18.03 -3.62 -7.56
N THR A 40 -17.80 -2.39 -7.07
CA THR A 40 -18.69 -1.23 -7.25
C THR A 40 -18.44 -0.44 -8.54
N TRP A 41 -17.91 -1.05 -9.61
CA TRP A 41 -17.82 -0.41 -10.94
C TRP A 41 -19.17 0.15 -11.42
N ARG A 42 -20.29 -0.45 -10.97
CA ARG A 42 -21.65 -0.07 -11.36
C ARG A 42 -22.21 1.16 -10.64
N LEU A 43 -21.59 1.64 -9.56
CA LEU A 43 -22.11 2.81 -8.82
C LEU A 43 -21.37 4.10 -9.18
N ASP A 44 -20.09 4.03 -9.57
CA ASP A 44 -19.31 5.23 -9.93
C ASP A 44 -19.65 5.75 -11.32
N PHE A 45 -20.18 4.89 -12.21
CA PHE A 45 -20.71 5.30 -13.51
C PHE A 45 -21.94 6.23 -13.41
N ARG A 46 -22.65 6.25 -12.28
CA ARG A 46 -23.82 7.14 -12.07
C ARG A 46 -23.44 8.55 -11.62
N MET A 47 -22.20 8.77 -11.18
CA MET A 47 -21.71 10.07 -10.68
C MET A 47 -20.85 10.83 -11.70
N GLY A 48 -20.75 10.33 -12.95
CA GLY A 48 -20.13 11.08 -14.05
C GLY A 48 -18.63 11.34 -13.93
N ARG A 49 -17.93 10.71 -12.97
CA ARG A 49 -16.47 10.74 -12.91
C ARG A 49 -15.95 9.57 -13.73
N PRO A 50 -15.32 9.80 -14.90
CA PRO A 50 -14.68 8.71 -15.62
C PRO A 50 -13.62 8.10 -14.70
N ILE A 51 -13.63 6.77 -14.57
CA ILE A 51 -12.52 6.01 -14.00
C ILE A 51 -11.37 6.20 -14.99
N GLN A 52 -10.64 7.30 -14.84
CA GLN A 52 -9.80 7.78 -15.93
C GLN A 52 -8.42 7.10 -15.94
N ASN A 53 -7.93 6.62 -14.80
CA ASN A 53 -6.58 6.06 -14.70
C ASN A 53 -6.56 4.69 -14.01
N ASP A 54 -6.06 3.67 -14.71
CA ASP A 54 -5.76 2.36 -14.13
C ASP A 54 -4.49 2.49 -13.25
N PRO A 55 -4.50 2.09 -11.97
CA PRO A 55 -3.31 2.16 -11.12
C PRO A 55 -2.13 1.33 -11.64
N LEU A 56 -2.37 0.22 -12.36
CA LEU A 56 -1.28 -0.55 -12.99
C LEU A 56 -0.61 0.26 -14.10
N GLU A 57 -1.38 1.04 -14.83
CA GLU A 57 -0.85 1.92 -15.88
C GLU A 57 -0.10 3.12 -15.27
N ILE A 58 -0.65 3.72 -14.21
CA ILE A 58 0.02 4.80 -13.48
C ILE A 58 1.39 4.34 -12.99
N VAL A 59 1.47 3.18 -12.33
CA VAL A 59 2.77 2.72 -11.78
C VAL A 59 3.78 2.33 -12.86
N ARG A 60 3.34 1.91 -14.05
CA ARG A 60 4.24 1.72 -15.20
C ARG A 60 4.81 3.05 -15.66
N GLN A 61 3.98 4.07 -15.80
CA GLN A 61 4.43 5.41 -16.15
C GLN A 61 5.34 6.00 -15.06
N MET A 62 5.08 5.71 -13.78
CA MET A 62 5.99 6.05 -12.68
C MET A 62 7.34 5.36 -12.85
N ALA A 63 7.36 4.05 -13.20
CA ALA A 63 8.60 3.31 -13.44
C ALA A 63 9.39 3.88 -14.64
N GLU A 64 8.71 4.23 -15.74
CA GLU A 64 9.30 4.89 -16.91
C GLU A 64 9.97 6.23 -16.53
N ARG A 65 9.33 7.01 -15.66
CA ARG A 65 9.86 8.28 -15.14
C ARG A 65 10.86 8.11 -14.00
N GLY A 66 11.22 6.87 -13.65
CA GLY A 66 12.15 6.57 -12.58
C GLY A 66 11.64 6.89 -11.17
N ILE A 67 10.33 7.00 -10.98
CA ILE A 67 9.68 7.23 -9.69
C ILE A 67 9.51 5.90 -8.96
N THR A 68 10.14 5.78 -7.79
CA THR A 68 10.06 4.55 -6.97
C THR A 68 8.91 4.65 -5.98
N LEU A 69 7.98 3.68 -6.00
CA LEU A 69 6.84 3.61 -5.08
C LEU A 69 7.13 2.70 -3.87
N TYR A 70 7.06 3.30 -2.68
CA TYR A 70 7.08 2.59 -1.41
C TYR A 70 5.67 2.59 -0.82
N VAL A 71 5.20 1.43 -0.38
CA VAL A 71 3.89 1.31 0.29
C VAL A 71 4.08 0.96 1.75
N VAL A 72 3.50 1.76 2.64
CA VAL A 72 3.43 1.48 4.08
C VAL A 72 2.01 0.99 4.38
N ALA A 73 1.89 -0.31 4.63
CA ALA A 73 0.63 -0.99 4.86
C ALA A 73 0.28 -0.98 6.35
N CYS A 74 -0.79 -0.29 6.75
CA CYS A 74 -1.23 -0.27 8.14
C CYS A 74 -1.93 -1.58 8.51
N GLU A 75 -1.23 -2.43 9.27
CA GLU A 75 -1.72 -3.73 9.72
C GLU A 75 -2.27 -3.64 11.16
N PRO A 76 -3.24 -4.50 11.55
CA PRO A 76 -3.81 -5.64 10.82
C PRO A 76 -5.00 -5.29 9.90
N SER A 77 -5.36 -4.01 9.79
CA SER A 77 -6.55 -3.54 9.07
C SER A 77 -6.54 -3.96 7.60
N LEU A 78 -5.40 -3.80 6.92
CA LEU A 78 -5.29 -4.08 5.50
C LEU A 78 -5.46 -5.57 5.20
N SER A 79 -4.76 -6.45 5.93
CA SER A 79 -4.83 -7.89 5.73
C SER A 79 -6.16 -8.51 6.15
N THR A 80 -6.80 -7.98 7.19
CA THR A 80 -8.04 -8.57 7.74
C THR A 80 -9.27 -8.17 6.92
N GLN A 81 -9.31 -6.94 6.41
CA GLN A 81 -10.50 -6.40 5.75
C GLN A 81 -10.50 -6.61 4.23
N TYR A 82 -9.34 -6.84 3.61
CA TYR A 82 -9.21 -6.84 2.15
C TYR A 82 -8.39 -8.04 1.64
N LEU A 83 -9.08 -9.00 1.00
CA LEU A 83 -8.50 -10.30 0.63
C LEU A 83 -7.29 -10.23 -0.30
N HIS A 84 -7.20 -9.22 -1.18
CA HIS A 84 -6.18 -9.11 -2.23
C HIS A 84 -5.32 -7.85 -2.14
N ALA A 85 -5.50 -7.03 -1.09
CA ALA A 85 -4.87 -5.71 -1.04
C ALA A 85 -3.35 -5.79 -0.92
N VAL A 86 -2.87 -6.68 -0.05
CA VAL A 86 -1.44 -6.91 0.20
C VAL A 86 -0.73 -7.34 -1.09
N ASP A 87 -1.28 -8.32 -1.80
CA ASP A 87 -0.70 -8.83 -3.06
C ASP A 87 -0.69 -7.75 -4.15
N PHE A 88 -1.75 -6.94 -4.20
CA PHE A 88 -1.85 -5.85 -5.14
C PHE A 88 -0.80 -4.76 -4.88
N TYR A 89 -0.67 -4.27 -3.65
CA TYR A 89 0.32 -3.24 -3.32
C TYR A 89 1.76 -3.76 -3.47
N ARG A 90 2.01 -5.03 -3.11
CA ARG A 90 3.29 -5.70 -3.41
C ARG A 90 3.59 -5.70 -4.91
N ALA A 91 2.59 -5.97 -5.76
CA ALA A 91 2.76 -5.93 -7.20
C ALA A 91 3.03 -4.52 -7.75
N LEU A 92 2.34 -3.50 -7.22
CA LEU A 92 2.61 -2.11 -7.59
C LEU A 92 4.06 -1.71 -7.27
N CYS A 93 4.51 -1.99 -6.04
CA CYS A 93 5.90 -1.78 -5.64
C CYS A 93 6.88 -2.55 -6.53
N ARG A 94 6.57 -3.80 -6.88
CA ARG A 94 7.41 -4.62 -7.76
C ARG A 94 7.60 -3.99 -9.14
N ILE A 95 6.55 -3.39 -9.72
CA ILE A 95 6.64 -2.71 -11.02
C ILE A 95 7.60 -1.52 -10.95
N THR A 96 7.49 -0.69 -9.92
CA THR A 96 8.36 0.49 -9.76
C THR A 96 9.71 0.18 -9.12
N SER A 97 10.04 -1.10 -8.91
CA SER A 97 11.23 -1.53 -8.16
C SER A 97 11.32 -0.87 -6.77
N GLY A 98 10.19 -0.71 -6.10
CA GLY A 98 10.09 -0.30 -4.70
C GLY A 98 9.73 -1.48 -3.80
N ARG A 99 9.27 -1.19 -2.58
CA ARG A 99 8.90 -2.22 -1.62
C ARG A 99 7.70 -1.83 -0.78
N MET A 100 6.96 -2.83 -0.33
CA MET A 100 5.89 -2.66 0.65
C MET A 100 6.39 -3.08 2.03
N VAL A 101 6.13 -2.27 3.05
CA VAL A 101 6.46 -2.55 4.46
C VAL A 101 5.20 -2.55 5.32
N PRO A 102 5.00 -3.55 6.19
CA PRO A 102 3.91 -3.53 7.16
C PRO A 102 4.21 -2.56 8.29
N LEU A 103 3.23 -1.74 8.67
CA LEU A 103 3.27 -0.81 9.80
C LEU A 103 2.33 -1.33 10.89
N LEU A 104 2.92 -1.94 11.92
CA LEU A 104 2.23 -2.36 13.13
C LEU A 104 2.23 -1.28 14.21
N ASN A 105 3.24 -0.40 14.22
CA ASN A 105 3.38 0.68 15.20
C ASN A 105 3.71 2.02 14.52
N ALA A 106 2.86 3.03 14.73
CA ALA A 106 3.03 4.37 14.16
C ALA A 106 4.35 5.05 14.55
N ALA A 107 4.97 4.69 15.68
CA ALA A 107 6.25 5.25 16.09
C ALA A 107 7.40 4.96 15.10
N GLN A 108 7.30 3.88 14.33
CA GLN A 108 8.33 3.43 13.39
C GLN A 108 8.16 4.02 11.98
N LEU A 109 7.08 4.76 11.74
CA LEU A 109 6.80 5.35 10.43
C LEU A 109 7.92 6.28 9.96
N GLY A 110 8.49 7.07 10.89
CA GLY A 110 9.61 7.97 10.57
C GLY A 110 10.84 7.22 10.07
N ASP A 111 11.20 6.13 10.74
CA ASP A 111 12.35 5.29 10.37
C ASP A 111 12.14 4.61 9.02
N TYR A 112 10.91 4.19 8.69
CA TYR A 112 10.60 3.65 7.37
C TYR A 112 10.74 4.66 6.26
N ILE A 113 10.25 5.89 6.44
CA ILE A 113 10.34 6.95 5.43
C ILE A 113 11.81 7.32 5.20
N VAL A 114 12.55 7.59 6.28
CA VAL A 114 13.96 7.97 6.20
C VAL A 114 14.80 6.82 5.63
N GLY A 115 14.59 5.59 6.10
CA GLY A 115 15.31 4.41 5.61
C GLY A 115 15.06 4.15 4.13
N SER A 116 13.82 4.25 3.67
CA SER A 116 13.47 4.11 2.25
C SER A 116 14.12 5.20 1.39
N ALA A 117 14.17 6.44 1.89
CA ALA A 117 14.82 7.54 1.19
C ALA A 117 16.33 7.35 1.07
N VAL A 118 17.01 6.97 2.15
CA VAL A 118 18.46 6.70 2.16
C VAL A 118 18.79 5.55 1.20
N GLU A 119 18.06 4.45 1.29
CA GLU A 119 18.25 3.27 0.43
C GLU A 119 18.07 3.63 -1.06
N THR A 120 17.04 4.42 -1.39
CA THR A 120 16.82 4.87 -2.78
C THR A 120 17.98 5.75 -3.25
N VAL A 121 18.38 6.76 -2.47
CA VAL A 121 19.46 7.68 -2.88
C VAL A 121 20.79 6.94 -3.09
N GLU A 122 21.10 5.94 -2.27
CA GLU A 122 22.30 5.11 -2.46
C GLU A 122 22.16 4.19 -3.69
N THR A 123 21.00 3.58 -3.91
CA THR A 123 20.71 2.77 -5.12
C THR A 123 20.83 3.59 -6.40
N GLU A 124 20.33 4.83 -6.39
CA GLU A 124 20.38 5.74 -7.54
C GLU A 124 21.80 6.11 -7.97
N LYS A 125 22.71 6.25 -7.01
CA LYS A 125 24.13 6.49 -7.32
C LYS A 125 24.71 5.31 -8.10
N LEU A 126 24.38 4.09 -7.68
CA LEU A 126 24.84 2.87 -8.35
C LEU A 126 24.22 2.72 -9.74
N ILE A 127 22.93 3.02 -9.88
CA ILE A 127 22.25 3.04 -11.18
C ILE A 127 22.99 3.98 -12.14
N ASN A 128 23.26 5.22 -11.71
CA ASN A 128 23.93 6.20 -12.57
C ASN A 128 25.37 5.79 -12.92
N GLU A 129 26.06 5.10 -12.00
CA GLU A 129 27.41 4.59 -12.24
C GLU A 129 27.43 3.45 -13.28
N PHE A 130 26.54 2.46 -13.14
CA PHE A 130 26.52 1.28 -14.00
C PHE A 130 25.62 1.42 -15.23
N ARG A 131 24.89 2.54 -15.37
CA ARG A 131 23.91 2.78 -16.44
C ARG A 131 24.43 2.41 -17.83
N ASN A 132 25.54 3.02 -18.24
CA ASN A 132 26.05 2.87 -19.60
C ASN A 132 26.53 1.44 -19.86
N THR A 133 27.15 0.81 -18.86
CA THR A 133 27.60 -0.60 -18.94
C THR A 133 26.41 -1.53 -19.11
N ILE A 134 25.34 -1.35 -18.31
CA ILE A 134 24.12 -2.18 -18.38
C ILE A 134 23.45 -2.05 -19.76
N LEU A 135 23.29 -0.81 -20.25
CA LEU A 135 22.59 -0.56 -21.51
C LEU A 135 23.38 -1.08 -22.71
N ASP A 136 24.71 -0.90 -22.72
CA ASP A 136 25.56 -1.43 -23.79
C ASP A 136 25.59 -2.96 -23.80
N ASP A 137 25.74 -3.59 -22.64
CA ASP A 137 25.77 -5.05 -22.54
C ASP A 137 24.44 -5.70 -22.96
N ILE A 138 23.30 -5.13 -22.56
CA ILE A 138 21.98 -5.72 -22.85
C ILE A 138 21.48 -5.34 -24.24
N TYR A 139 21.45 -4.05 -24.59
CA TYR A 139 20.89 -3.59 -25.86
C TYR A 139 21.92 -3.51 -26.99
N GLY A 140 23.17 -3.18 -26.67
CA GLY A 140 24.26 -3.11 -27.67
C GLY A 140 24.80 -4.49 -28.04
N GLN A 141 25.13 -5.31 -27.04
CA GLN A 141 25.77 -6.62 -27.23
C GLN A 141 24.77 -7.78 -27.19
N GLY A 142 23.56 -7.57 -26.67
CA GLY A 142 22.53 -8.60 -26.59
C GLY A 142 22.81 -9.68 -25.54
N LYS A 143 23.61 -9.37 -24.50
CA LYS A 143 23.89 -10.31 -23.41
C LYS A 143 22.62 -10.59 -22.58
N PRO A 144 22.45 -11.81 -22.05
CA PRO A 144 21.35 -12.11 -21.15
C PRO A 144 21.49 -11.33 -19.83
N ILE A 145 20.37 -10.91 -19.25
CA ILE A 145 20.32 -10.11 -18.00
C ILE A 145 21.09 -10.80 -16.87
N GLU A 146 21.01 -12.13 -16.79
CA GLU A 146 21.66 -12.94 -15.76
C GLU A 146 23.19 -12.82 -15.79
N GLU A 147 23.77 -12.83 -17.00
CA GLU A 147 25.22 -12.67 -17.17
C GLU A 147 25.67 -11.26 -16.78
N VAL A 148 24.90 -10.25 -17.17
CA VAL A 148 25.16 -8.84 -16.81
C VAL A 148 25.05 -8.65 -15.29
N MET A 149 24.09 -9.32 -14.65
CA MET A 149 23.92 -9.29 -13.19
C MET A 149 25.14 -9.88 -12.48
N GLN A 150 25.62 -11.05 -12.89
CA GLN A 150 26.82 -11.66 -12.31
C GLN A 150 28.07 -10.80 -12.51
N GLN A 151 28.20 -10.17 -13.69
CA GLN A 151 29.31 -9.25 -13.97
C GLN A 151 29.29 -8.03 -13.04
N ILE A 152 28.13 -7.38 -12.88
CA ILE A 152 27.98 -6.20 -12.02
C ILE A 152 28.17 -6.58 -10.55
N GLN A 153 27.62 -7.71 -10.11
CA GLN A 153 27.79 -8.20 -8.76
C GLN A 153 29.27 -8.47 -8.45
N ALA A 154 30.02 -9.07 -9.38
CA ALA A 154 31.46 -9.29 -9.23
C ALA A 154 32.22 -7.96 -9.11
N GLN A 155 31.87 -6.95 -9.93
CA GLN A 155 32.48 -5.62 -9.84
C GLN A 155 32.16 -4.91 -8.52
N MET A 156 30.93 -5.01 -8.02
CA MET A 156 30.53 -4.43 -6.73
C MET A 156 31.24 -5.11 -5.57
N ALA A 157 31.40 -6.44 -5.62
CA ALA A 157 32.11 -7.24 -4.63
C ALA A 157 33.61 -6.91 -4.58
N GLU A 158 34.26 -6.75 -5.75
CA GLU A 158 35.67 -6.34 -5.84
C GLU A 158 35.90 -4.97 -5.18
N ARG A 159 34.95 -4.05 -5.37
CA ARG A 159 35.01 -2.69 -4.82
C ARG A 159 34.57 -2.59 -3.37
N LYS A 160 34.05 -3.68 -2.79
CA LYS A 160 33.46 -3.72 -1.43
C LYS A 160 32.39 -2.65 -1.26
N THR A 161 31.51 -2.53 -2.26
CA THR A 161 30.41 -1.57 -2.22
C THR A 161 29.36 -2.07 -1.24
N GLU A 162 28.96 -1.20 -0.31
CA GLU A 162 27.91 -1.49 0.66
C GLU A 162 26.75 -0.51 0.46
N ILE A 163 25.54 -0.97 0.75
CA ILE A 163 24.32 -0.16 0.73
C ILE A 163 23.62 -0.25 2.08
N LYS A 164 23.10 0.88 2.54
CA LYS A 164 22.27 0.93 3.74
C LYS A 164 20.87 0.47 3.39
N THR A 165 20.56 -0.74 3.81
CA THR A 165 19.25 -1.34 3.61
C THR A 165 18.45 -1.25 4.90
N LEU A 166 17.17 -0.91 4.74
CA LEU A 166 16.21 -0.92 5.83
C LEU A 166 15.76 -2.36 6.10
N ASN A 167 16.22 -2.96 7.18
CA ASN A 167 15.81 -4.28 7.62
C ASN A 167 14.48 -4.17 8.38
N VAL A 168 13.47 -4.90 7.90
CA VAL A 168 12.12 -4.94 8.48
C VAL A 168 11.75 -6.38 8.69
N GLU A 169 11.25 -6.67 9.88
CA GLU A 169 10.78 -8.01 10.19
C GLU A 169 9.63 -8.44 9.28
N GLU A 170 9.69 -9.66 8.75
CA GLU A 170 8.64 -10.20 7.89
C GLU A 170 7.43 -10.59 8.75
N VAL A 171 6.38 -9.76 8.69
CA VAL A 171 5.14 -9.94 9.45
C VAL A 171 4.18 -10.91 8.75
N TYR A 172 4.32 -11.06 7.43
CA TYR A 172 3.44 -11.92 6.63
C TYR A 172 3.93 -13.37 6.60
N GLU A 173 3.00 -14.31 6.51
CA GLU A 173 3.33 -15.70 6.21
C GLU A 173 3.67 -15.87 4.73
N ALA A 174 4.72 -16.64 4.44
CA ALA A 174 5.09 -16.98 3.07
C ALA A 174 4.02 -17.90 2.47
N SER A 175 3.47 -17.52 1.32
CA SER A 175 2.43 -18.26 0.61
C SER A 175 2.70 -18.19 -0.89
N ALA A 176 2.79 -19.36 -1.51
CA ALA A 176 3.00 -19.47 -2.96
C ALA A 176 1.82 -18.87 -3.74
N GLU A 177 0.61 -18.92 -3.17
CA GLU A 177 -0.58 -18.28 -3.75
C GLU A 177 -0.47 -16.75 -3.71
N ALA A 178 0.06 -16.17 -2.63
CA ALA A 178 0.30 -14.74 -2.53
C ALA A 178 1.33 -14.29 -3.59
N ASP A 179 2.42 -15.04 -3.74
CA ASP A 179 3.45 -14.74 -4.76
C ASP A 179 2.91 -14.89 -6.19
N SER A 180 2.08 -15.91 -6.43
CA SER A 180 1.37 -16.09 -7.69
C SER A 180 0.46 -14.91 -8.00
N ASN A 181 -0.34 -14.46 -7.02
CA ASN A 181 -1.19 -13.29 -7.16
C ASN A 181 -0.39 -12.01 -7.48
N VAL A 182 0.73 -11.80 -6.79
CA VAL A 182 1.64 -10.68 -7.07
C VAL A 182 2.12 -10.74 -8.52
N GLY A 183 2.50 -11.92 -9.01
CA GLY A 183 2.88 -12.13 -10.41
C GLY A 183 1.75 -11.81 -11.39
N VAL A 184 0.53 -12.28 -11.11
CA VAL A 184 -0.66 -12.00 -11.92
C VAL A 184 -0.94 -10.50 -12.01
N TRP A 185 -0.88 -9.78 -10.88
CA TRP A 185 -1.06 -8.33 -10.84
C TRP A 185 0.03 -7.60 -11.60
N ALA A 186 1.30 -7.97 -11.40
CA ALA A 186 2.43 -7.32 -12.07
C ALA A 186 2.39 -7.48 -13.60
N GLN A 187 1.94 -8.63 -14.09
CA GLN A 187 1.88 -8.96 -15.51
C GLN A 187 0.61 -8.45 -16.22
N ALA A 188 -0.48 -8.24 -15.50
CA ALA A 188 -1.77 -7.90 -16.07
C ALA A 188 -1.80 -6.55 -16.79
N THR A 189 -2.36 -6.48 -17.99
CA THR A 189 -2.53 -5.23 -18.75
C THR A 189 -3.34 -4.20 -17.97
N SER A 190 -4.45 -4.65 -17.38
CA SER A 190 -5.38 -3.83 -16.60
C SER A 190 -5.90 -4.57 -15.37
N LEU A 191 -6.44 -3.81 -14.42
CA LEU A 191 -7.08 -4.37 -13.21
C LEU A 191 -8.15 -5.43 -13.54
N GLY A 192 -8.96 -5.17 -14.58
CA GLY A 192 -10.02 -6.07 -15.00
C GLY A 192 -9.49 -7.44 -15.44
N SER A 193 -8.32 -7.46 -16.08
CA SER A 193 -7.68 -8.70 -16.56
C SER A 193 -7.04 -9.53 -15.44
N ALA A 194 -6.61 -8.91 -14.34
CA ALA A 194 -5.98 -9.61 -13.21
C ALA A 194 -7.01 -10.22 -12.25
N ARG A 195 -8.10 -9.51 -11.96
CA ARG A 195 -9.04 -9.87 -10.88
C ARG A 195 -9.65 -11.27 -11.04
N GLY A 196 -9.93 -11.71 -12.26
CA GLY A 196 -10.48 -13.04 -12.53
C GLY A 196 -9.46 -14.19 -12.39
N ARG A 197 -8.17 -13.86 -12.27
CA ARG A 197 -7.06 -14.82 -12.23
C ARG A 197 -6.42 -14.96 -10.84
N THR A 198 -6.72 -14.05 -9.92
CA THR A 198 -6.19 -14.10 -8.55
C THR A 198 -7.00 -15.01 -7.66
N THR A 199 -6.33 -15.76 -6.80
CA THR A 199 -6.96 -16.68 -5.83
C THR A 199 -7.07 -16.02 -4.47
N ALA A 200 -8.14 -16.30 -3.74
CA ALA A 200 -8.26 -15.88 -2.35
C ALA A 200 -7.41 -16.79 -1.46
N LEU A 201 -6.66 -16.20 -0.53
CA LEU A 201 -5.88 -16.99 0.44
C LEU A 201 -6.81 -17.64 1.45
N SER A 202 -6.61 -18.93 1.70
CA SER A 202 -7.38 -19.68 2.69
C SER A 202 -6.81 -19.55 4.10
N ALA A 203 -5.54 -19.21 4.25
CA ALA A 203 -4.83 -19.08 5.52
C ALA A 203 -4.75 -17.61 5.98
N PRO A 204 -4.64 -17.35 7.30
CA PRO A 204 -4.37 -16.00 7.80
C PRO A 204 -3.04 -15.46 7.24
N ARG A 205 -3.04 -14.21 6.80
CA ARG A 205 -1.87 -13.57 6.17
C ARG A 205 -0.78 -13.17 7.15
N LEU A 206 -1.19 -12.76 8.35
CA LEU A 206 -0.28 -12.32 9.40
C LEU A 206 0.12 -13.53 10.22
N LYS A 207 1.41 -13.62 10.57
CA LYS A 207 1.87 -14.61 11.54
C LYS A 207 1.06 -14.49 12.83
N ALA A 208 0.83 -15.61 13.49
CA ALA A 208 -0.03 -15.67 14.68
C ALA A 208 0.36 -14.70 15.81
N GLU A 209 1.64 -14.34 15.91
CA GLU A 209 2.18 -13.38 16.90
C GLU A 209 1.76 -11.91 16.63
N TYR A 210 1.42 -11.59 15.38
CA TYR A 210 0.99 -10.28 14.92
C TYR A 210 -0.51 -10.21 14.61
N ALA A 211 -1.16 -11.37 14.50
CA ALA A 211 -2.60 -11.44 14.32
C ALA A 211 -3.32 -10.78 15.52
N PRO A 212 -4.39 -10.01 15.29
CA PRO A 212 -5.20 -9.52 16.40
C PRO A 212 -5.73 -10.74 17.16
N ALA A 213 -5.66 -10.71 18.50
CA ALA A 213 -6.23 -11.76 19.32
C ALA A 213 -7.66 -12.03 18.85
N PRO A 214 -8.09 -13.30 18.71
CA PRO A 214 -9.45 -13.60 18.28
C PRO A 214 -10.39 -12.87 19.25
N SER A 215 -11.04 -11.83 18.74
CA SER A 215 -12.08 -11.15 19.48
C SER A 215 -13.07 -12.24 19.87
N ALA A 216 -13.21 -12.52 21.16
CA ALA A 216 -14.38 -13.21 21.65
C ALA A 216 -15.58 -12.51 21.00
N SER A 217 -16.29 -13.25 20.16
CA SER A 217 -17.46 -12.75 19.45
C SER A 217 -18.44 -12.22 20.50
N LEU A 218 -18.51 -10.90 20.67
CA LEU A 218 -19.74 -10.29 21.15
C LEU A 218 -20.77 -10.61 20.08
N GLY A 219 -21.59 -11.63 20.38
CA GLY A 219 -22.52 -12.23 19.45
C GLY A 219 -23.48 -11.20 18.89
N TRP A 220 -23.21 -10.75 17.67
CA TRP A 220 -24.25 -10.29 16.76
C TRP A 220 -24.93 -11.54 16.18
N ALA A 221 -25.53 -12.35 17.08
CA ALA A 221 -26.43 -13.39 16.65
C ALA A 221 -27.61 -12.71 15.95
N SER A 222 -27.75 -13.03 14.67
CA SER A 222 -28.93 -12.90 13.83
C SER A 222 -30.22 -12.65 14.61
N LEU A 223 -30.72 -11.41 14.57
CA LEU A 223 -32.16 -11.20 14.71
C LEU A 223 -32.81 -11.52 13.38
N SER A 224 -32.95 -12.82 13.13
CA SER A 224 -33.90 -13.35 12.17
C SER A 224 -35.29 -12.86 12.56
N SER A 225 -35.94 -12.16 11.63
CA SER A 225 -37.30 -11.69 11.72
C SER A 225 -38.26 -12.86 11.94
N ALA A 226 -38.73 -13.03 13.17
CA ALA A 226 -39.92 -13.80 13.49
C ALA A 226 -41.06 -12.80 13.79
N SER A 227 -42.07 -12.79 12.92
CA SER A 227 -43.30 -12.04 13.12
C SER A 227 -44.08 -12.57 14.33
N PRO A 228 -44.65 -11.68 15.17
CA PRO A 228 -45.88 -11.97 15.87
C PRO A 228 -47.00 -11.08 15.32
N SER A 229 -48.07 -11.74 14.92
CA SER A 229 -49.40 -11.18 14.68
C SER A 229 -49.92 -10.45 15.92
N GLY A 230 -50.43 -9.22 15.74
CA GLY A 230 -51.18 -8.53 16.80
C GLY A 230 -51.47 -7.06 16.54
N GLY A 231 -52.69 -6.76 16.06
CA GLY A 231 -53.48 -5.60 16.51
C GLY A 231 -53.12 -4.21 16.01
N CYS A 232 -53.90 -3.72 15.04
CA CYS A 232 -54.04 -2.30 14.70
C CYS A 232 -54.70 -1.49 15.83
N SER A 233 -54.16 -0.30 16.15
CA SER A 233 -54.92 0.97 16.18
C SER A 233 -54.00 2.19 16.39
N PRO A 234 -54.39 3.39 15.88
CA PRO A 234 -53.47 4.50 15.64
C PRO A 234 -53.49 5.54 16.78
N ARG A 235 -52.37 6.22 17.01
CA ARG A 235 -52.36 7.45 17.82
C ARG A 235 -51.34 8.49 17.34
N SER A 236 -51.89 9.46 16.60
CA SER A 236 -51.65 10.91 16.64
C SER A 236 -50.24 11.47 16.87
N ARG A 237 -49.72 12.15 15.84
CA ARG A 237 -48.61 13.13 15.90
C ARG A 237 -48.98 14.35 16.76
N PRO A 238 -48.04 14.93 17.54
CA PRO A 238 -48.14 16.32 17.95
C PRO A 238 -47.39 17.23 16.96
N ALA A 239 -48.04 18.34 16.64
CA ALA A 239 -47.58 19.40 15.77
C ALA A 239 -46.53 20.28 16.46
N PHE A 240 -45.56 20.77 15.67
CA PHE A 240 -44.65 21.85 16.02
C PHE A 240 -45.40 23.19 15.99
N SER A 241 -45.28 23.96 17.06
CA SER A 241 -45.69 25.37 17.11
C SER A 241 -44.52 26.23 17.58
N VAL A 242 -44.13 27.17 16.72
CA VAL A 242 -43.14 28.23 16.93
C VAL A 242 -43.78 29.38 17.73
N PRO A 243 -42.99 30.13 18.53
CA PRO A 243 -43.12 31.59 18.42
C PRO A 243 -41.78 32.33 18.34
N ALA A 244 -41.86 33.49 17.70
CA ALA A 244 -40.79 34.43 17.34
C ALA A 244 -40.40 35.37 18.52
N PRO A 245 -39.38 36.24 18.37
CA PRO A 245 -38.47 36.70 19.45
C PRO A 245 -38.80 38.09 20.00
N LEU A 246 -38.18 38.48 21.14
CA LEU A 246 -37.66 39.84 21.40
C LEU A 246 -36.93 40.00 22.77
N ALA A 247 -35.74 40.62 22.68
CA ALA A 247 -35.07 41.58 23.58
C ALA A 247 -34.71 41.24 25.06
N ALA A 248 -33.42 41.46 25.36
CA ALA A 248 -32.84 41.75 26.68
C ALA A 248 -32.98 43.27 27.03
N PRO A 249 -32.37 43.86 28.09
CA PRO A 249 -31.64 43.34 29.26
C PRO A 249 -32.06 43.98 30.62
N SER A 250 -31.56 43.48 31.77
CA SER A 250 -31.04 44.28 32.92
C SER A 250 -30.78 43.44 34.19
N VAL A 251 -29.70 43.80 34.90
CA VAL A 251 -29.19 43.41 36.24
C VAL A 251 -29.44 44.67 37.13
N PRO A 252 -29.68 44.66 38.48
CA PRO A 252 -28.86 43.98 39.50
C PRO A 252 -29.50 43.57 40.85
N GLY A 253 -28.75 42.74 41.59
CA GLY A 253 -28.57 42.86 43.06
C GLY A 253 -29.55 42.14 43.98
N GLY A 254 -29.02 41.49 45.02
CA GLY A 254 -29.81 41.15 46.21
C GLY A 254 -29.41 39.84 46.92
N MET A 255 -28.68 40.00 48.02
CA MET A 255 -28.39 38.98 49.04
C MET A 255 -29.68 38.30 49.55
N MET A 256 -29.57 37.02 49.98
CA MET A 256 -30.15 36.53 51.24
C MET A 256 -29.74 35.07 51.48
N ALA A 257 -29.16 34.84 52.65
CA ALA A 257 -28.85 33.54 53.20
C ALA A 257 -30.11 32.79 53.63
N ARG A 258 -30.11 31.45 53.48
CA ARG A 258 -30.95 30.59 54.33
C ARG A 258 -30.32 29.23 54.56
N LYS A 259 -30.08 28.96 55.85
CA LYS A 259 -29.74 27.67 56.45
C LYS A 259 -30.94 26.71 56.37
N ARG A 260 -30.69 25.42 56.14
CA ARG A 260 -31.32 24.23 56.77
C ARG A 260 -30.64 22.97 56.18
N SER A 261 -29.84 22.26 56.96
CA SER A 261 -30.18 21.18 57.91
C SER A 261 -30.28 19.80 57.23
N THR A 262 -29.19 19.04 57.37
CA THR A 262 -29.10 17.61 57.74
C THR A 262 -30.19 16.65 57.28
N LEU A 263 -29.78 15.65 56.49
CA LEU A 263 -30.23 14.27 56.64
C LEU A 263 -29.15 13.31 56.13
N LEU A 264 -28.74 12.41 57.03
CA LEU A 264 -27.82 11.31 56.83
C LEU A 264 -28.53 10.18 56.09
N THR A 265 -27.85 9.60 55.10
CA THR A 265 -28.12 8.23 54.63
C THR A 265 -26.79 7.61 54.23
N GLU A 266 -26.32 6.68 55.06
CA GLU A 266 -25.29 5.70 54.71
C GLU A 266 -25.89 4.70 53.71
N THR A 267 -25.12 4.25 52.71
CA THR A 267 -24.84 2.82 52.43
C THR A 267 -24.21 2.60 51.06
N SER A 268 -23.29 1.62 51.02
CA SER A 268 -22.65 0.96 49.87
C SER A 268 -21.42 1.63 49.24
N SER A 269 -20.27 1.33 49.86
CA SER A 269 -18.95 1.36 49.24
C SER A 269 -18.87 0.34 48.09
N SER A 270 -19.10 0.79 46.86
CA SER A 270 -18.71 0.07 45.64
C SER A 270 -17.22 0.30 45.42
N MET A 271 -16.41 -0.74 45.61
CA MET A 271 -15.00 -0.69 45.19
C MET A 271 -14.92 -0.46 43.67
N PRO A 272 -14.03 0.42 43.18
CA PRO A 272 -13.76 0.51 41.76
C PRO A 272 -13.13 -0.80 41.29
N ALA A 273 -13.68 -1.37 40.22
CA ALA A 273 -13.10 -2.53 39.56
C ALA A 273 -11.63 -2.24 39.20
N PRO A 274 -10.73 -3.24 39.33
CA PRO A 274 -9.35 -3.07 38.90
C PRO A 274 -9.32 -2.67 37.41
N PRO A 275 -8.40 -1.77 37.01
CA PRO A 275 -8.24 -1.43 35.60
C PRO A 275 -8.04 -2.73 34.79
N PRO A 276 -8.65 -2.83 33.60
CA PRO A 276 -8.42 -3.99 32.74
C PRO A 276 -6.91 -4.15 32.55
N ALA A 277 -6.43 -5.38 32.69
CA ALA A 277 -5.03 -5.70 32.42
C ALA A 277 -4.64 -5.13 31.05
N PRO A 278 -3.44 -4.54 30.90
CA PRO A 278 -2.99 -4.06 29.60
C PRO A 278 -3.13 -5.22 28.61
N ALA A 279 -3.84 -4.96 27.52
CA ALA A 279 -3.92 -5.90 26.42
C ALA A 279 -2.49 -6.35 26.07
N PRO A 280 -2.27 -7.64 25.74
CA PRO A 280 -0.95 -8.10 25.34
C PRO A 280 -0.44 -7.17 24.25
N GLN A 281 0.65 -6.46 24.57
CA GLN A 281 1.31 -5.59 23.61
C GLN A 281 1.76 -6.50 22.47
N GLN A 282 1.16 -6.30 21.30
CA GLN A 282 1.66 -6.90 20.06
C GLN A 282 3.15 -6.59 19.98
N ALA A 283 3.98 -7.62 19.75
CA ALA A 283 5.40 -7.41 19.57
C ALA A 283 5.58 -6.36 18.46
N ALA A 284 6.28 -5.27 18.77
CA ALA A 284 6.56 -4.27 17.75
C ALA A 284 7.71 -4.82 16.88
N PRO A 285 7.55 -4.89 15.55
CA PRO A 285 8.59 -5.41 14.67
C PRO A 285 9.83 -4.53 14.81
N ALA A 286 11.02 -5.11 14.89
CA ALA A 286 12.24 -4.30 14.95
C ALA A 286 12.53 -3.66 13.58
N VAL A 287 12.85 -2.37 13.57
CA VAL A 287 13.26 -1.63 12.37
C VAL A 287 14.71 -1.19 12.59
N SER A 288 15.59 -1.56 11.66
CA SER A 288 16.99 -1.13 11.72
C SER A 288 17.51 -0.78 10.33
N LEU A 289 18.35 0.26 10.29
CA LEU A 289 19.12 0.61 9.10
C LEU A 289 20.51 0.00 9.28
N ALA A 290 20.91 -0.90 8.37
CA ALA A 290 22.21 -1.56 8.44
C ALA A 290 22.93 -1.43 7.10
N SER A 291 24.24 -1.18 7.15
CA SER A 291 25.12 -1.34 5.99
C SER A 291 25.24 -2.82 5.70
N GLN A 292 24.94 -3.22 4.46
CA GLN A 292 25.04 -4.60 4.02
C GLN A 292 25.72 -4.65 2.65
N ALA A 293 26.42 -5.76 2.39
CA ALA A 293 26.92 -6.04 1.06
C ALA A 293 25.74 -6.15 0.09
N ILE A 294 25.94 -5.66 -1.13
CA ILE A 294 24.90 -5.69 -2.17
C ILE A 294 24.62 -7.15 -2.53
N ASP A 295 23.38 -7.57 -2.36
CA ASP A 295 22.93 -8.91 -2.72
C ASP A 295 22.45 -8.97 -4.18
N GLU A 296 22.07 -10.17 -4.61
CA GLU A 296 21.55 -10.41 -5.96
C GLU A 296 20.24 -9.65 -6.22
N SER A 297 19.39 -9.52 -5.19
CA SER A 297 18.10 -8.83 -5.31
C SER A 297 18.26 -7.32 -5.56
N GLN A 298 19.22 -6.69 -4.89
CA GLN A 298 19.59 -5.30 -5.07
C GLN A 298 20.27 -5.08 -6.43
N THR A 299 21.14 -6.00 -6.84
CA THR A 299 21.78 -5.93 -8.18
C THR A 299 20.73 -6.02 -9.28
N LYS A 300 19.80 -6.97 -9.16
CA LYS A 300 18.66 -7.10 -10.06
C LYS A 300 17.83 -5.83 -10.09
N ARG A 301 17.55 -5.23 -8.92
CA ARG A 301 16.81 -3.97 -8.82
C ARG A 301 17.49 -2.83 -9.60
N ILE A 302 18.80 -2.67 -9.44
CA ILE A 302 19.60 -1.67 -10.15
C ILE A 302 19.48 -1.86 -11.67
N ILE A 303 19.61 -3.11 -12.14
CA ILE A 303 19.51 -3.42 -13.57
C ILE A 303 18.09 -3.13 -14.08
N MET A 304 17.06 -3.60 -13.38
CA MET A 304 15.68 -3.40 -13.80
C MET A 304 15.28 -1.93 -13.83
N GLN A 305 15.68 -1.14 -12.83
CA GLN A 305 15.43 0.31 -12.82
C GLN A 305 16.16 1.01 -13.97
N THR A 306 17.40 0.60 -14.27
CA THR A 306 18.15 1.14 -15.42
C THR A 306 17.41 0.85 -16.73
N LEU A 307 16.91 -0.37 -16.92
CA LEU A 307 16.21 -0.75 -18.14
C LEU A 307 14.85 -0.05 -18.27
N MET A 308 14.05 0.00 -17.19
CA MET A 308 12.72 0.62 -17.19
C MET A 308 12.77 2.12 -17.51
N ARG A 309 13.84 2.83 -17.13
CA ARG A 309 13.99 4.27 -17.44
C ARG A 309 14.34 4.56 -18.88
N ASN A 310 14.90 3.58 -19.59
CA ASN A 310 15.33 3.74 -20.97
C ASN A 310 14.42 2.95 -21.92
N ALA A 311 13.28 2.48 -21.44
CA ALA A 311 12.32 1.71 -22.21
C ALA A 311 10.88 2.08 -21.85
N LYS A 312 9.96 1.89 -22.80
CA LYS A 312 8.54 1.87 -22.51
C LYS A 312 8.19 0.59 -21.77
N VAL A 313 7.52 0.71 -20.63
CA VAL A 313 7.16 -0.42 -19.75
C VAL A 313 5.79 -0.92 -20.18
N GLY A 314 5.77 -1.97 -20.98
CA GLY A 314 4.57 -2.63 -21.45
C GLY A 314 3.96 -3.60 -20.43
N PRO A 315 2.73 -4.07 -20.71
CA PRO A 315 2.14 -5.20 -20.00
C PRO A 315 3.03 -6.44 -20.02
N GLY A 316 2.92 -7.30 -19.01
CA GLY A 316 3.75 -8.51 -18.91
C GLY A 316 5.22 -8.26 -18.58
N GLY A 317 5.62 -7.03 -18.29
CA GLY A 317 7.03 -6.68 -18.03
C GLY A 317 7.87 -6.59 -19.31
N VAL A 318 7.23 -6.43 -20.46
CA VAL A 318 7.89 -6.23 -21.76
C VAL A 318 8.43 -4.80 -21.82
N LEU A 319 9.74 -4.66 -21.96
CA LEU A 319 10.42 -3.40 -22.17
C LEU A 319 10.67 -3.18 -23.65
N THR A 320 10.15 -2.08 -24.18
CA THR A 320 10.50 -1.61 -25.53
C THR A 320 11.53 -0.49 -25.42
N PRO A 321 12.79 -0.71 -25.82
CA PRO A 321 13.84 0.30 -25.69
C PRO A 321 13.47 1.62 -26.38
N THR A 322 13.95 2.72 -25.84
CA THR A 322 13.71 4.07 -26.37
C THR A 322 15.03 4.81 -26.59
N GLY A 323 14.99 5.96 -27.27
CA GLY A 323 16.17 6.76 -27.55
C GLY A 323 17.18 6.06 -28.48
N GLU A 324 18.45 6.08 -28.09
CA GLU A 324 19.58 5.53 -28.87
C GLU A 324 19.44 4.02 -29.15
N TYR A 325 18.71 3.30 -28.30
CA TYR A 325 18.50 1.86 -28.43
C TYR A 325 17.14 1.48 -29.02
N SER A 326 16.38 2.43 -29.58
CA SER A 326 15.00 2.17 -30.10
C SER A 326 14.89 1.08 -31.17
N GLY A 327 15.99 0.72 -31.85
CA GLY A 327 16.05 -0.42 -32.79
C GLY A 327 16.42 -1.77 -32.17
N ALA A 328 16.75 -1.81 -30.87
CA ALA A 328 17.14 -3.02 -30.17
C ALA A 328 15.92 -3.89 -29.82
N LYS A 329 16.15 -5.19 -29.64
CA LYS A 329 15.09 -6.14 -29.28
C LYS A 329 14.51 -5.81 -27.90
N GLY A 330 13.19 -5.90 -27.80
CA GLY A 330 12.51 -5.79 -26.52
C GLY A 330 12.93 -6.89 -25.54
N VAL A 331 12.95 -6.54 -24.25
CA VAL A 331 13.38 -7.45 -23.17
C VAL A 331 12.18 -7.73 -22.27
N ASN A 332 11.93 -9.00 -21.96
CA ASN A 332 10.93 -9.39 -20.98
C ASN A 332 11.59 -9.51 -19.60
N ILE A 333 11.19 -8.67 -18.64
CA ILE A 333 11.74 -8.66 -17.28
C ILE A 333 11.27 -9.86 -16.45
N LEU A 334 10.12 -10.43 -16.81
CA LEU A 334 9.42 -11.43 -15.99
C LEU A 334 9.61 -12.87 -16.49
N GLU A 335 10.21 -13.07 -17.67
CA GLU A 335 10.74 -14.35 -18.15
C GLU A 335 12.16 -14.15 -18.68
N GLY A 336 13.12 -14.90 -18.14
CA GLY A 336 14.52 -14.90 -18.57
C GLY A 336 14.76 -15.55 -19.93
N VAL A 337 13.91 -15.31 -20.93
CA VAL A 337 14.06 -15.82 -22.29
C VAL A 337 13.77 -14.71 -23.29
N PRO A 338 14.70 -14.37 -24.21
CA PRO A 338 14.43 -13.41 -25.28
C PRO A 338 13.32 -13.93 -26.18
N LEU A 339 12.34 -13.07 -26.48
CA LEU A 339 11.27 -13.36 -27.44
C LEU A 339 11.90 -13.80 -28.77
N ALA A 340 11.60 -15.04 -29.17
CA ALA A 340 11.99 -15.58 -30.46
C ALA A 340 11.44 -14.68 -31.58
N ARG A 341 12.25 -14.49 -32.62
CA ARG A 341 11.87 -13.71 -33.81
C ARG A 341 10.57 -14.24 -34.40
N ASP A 342 9.64 -13.34 -34.72
CA ASP A 342 8.77 -13.54 -35.87
C ASP A 342 9.69 -13.59 -37.09
N GLU A 343 9.96 -14.81 -37.57
CA GLU A 343 10.59 -15.00 -38.86
C GLU A 343 9.64 -14.53 -39.95
N ASP A 344 10.24 -13.76 -40.87
CA ASP A 344 9.64 -13.21 -42.08
C ASP A 344 8.72 -14.23 -42.77
N LYS A 345 7.45 -13.85 -42.91
CA LYS A 345 6.58 -14.39 -43.97
C LYS A 345 6.60 -13.41 -45.12
N ASP A 346 7.55 -13.64 -46.03
CA ASP A 346 7.32 -13.46 -47.46
C ASP A 346 6.17 -14.37 -47.94
#